data_AF-A0A969XRT7-F1
#
_entry.id   AF-A0A969XRT7-F1
#
_cell.length_a   1.000
_cell.length_b   1.000
_cell.length_c   1.000
_cell.angle_alpha   90.00
_cell.angle_beta   90.00
_cell.angle_gamma   90.00
#
_symmetry.space_group_name_H-M   'P 1'
#
loop_
_entity.id
_entity.type
_entity.pdbx_description
1 polymer ?
#
loop_
_entity_poly.entity_id
_entity_poly.type
_entity_poly.pdbx_seq_one_letter_code
_entity_poly.pdbx_strand_id
1 'polypeptide(L)'
;MLFPTITFAIFFLVVYVLNWALMPRLRLWKWFIIAASYVFYGWWDWRLVFLLVGATLVNQGLGVQVYRALRGRRSSRPAARRWLTLAVAANLATLGVF
;
A
#
# COMPACT_ATOMS: atom_id res chain seq x y z
N MET A 1 8.52 -13.14 -7.04
CA MET A 1 9.61 -14.05 -6.61
C MET A 1 9.02 -15.09 -5.67
N LEU A 2 9.40 -16.36 -5.77
CA LEU A 2 8.95 -17.40 -4.83
C LEU A 2 9.86 -17.44 -3.59
N PHE A 3 9.27 -17.59 -2.40
CA PHE A 3 10.03 -17.67 -1.14
C PHE A 3 11.15 -18.73 -1.12
N PRO A 4 10.97 -19.97 -1.61
CA PRO A 4 12.04 -20.98 -1.58
C PRO A 4 13.11 -20.81 -2.69
N THR A 5 13.20 -19.65 -3.34
CA THR A 5 14.15 -19.43 -4.45
C THR A 5 15.40 -18.66 -4.01
N ILE A 6 16.54 -18.98 -4.62
CA ILE A 6 17.80 -18.22 -4.44
C ILE A 6 17.62 -16.75 -4.85
N THR A 7 16.82 -16.48 -5.89
CA THR A 7 16.47 -15.12 -6.31
C THR A 7 15.86 -14.31 -5.18
N PHE A 8 14.95 -14.90 -4.40
CA PHE A 8 14.38 -14.25 -3.23
C PHE A 8 15.42 -14.01 -2.13
N ALA A 9 16.28 -14.99 -1.85
CA ALA A 9 17.32 -14.86 -0.84
C ALA A 9 18.29 -13.69 -1.14
N ILE A 10 18.73 -13.57 -2.40
CA ILE A 10 19.59 -12.46 -2.85
C ILE A 10 18.84 -11.13 -2.74
N PHE A 11 17.61 -11.07 -3.26
CA PHE A 11 16.77 -9.87 -3.17
C PHE A 11 16.57 -9.41 -1.72
N PHE A 12 16.22 -10.34 -0.83
CA PHE A 12 16.02 -10.07 0.59
C PHE A 12 17.29 -9.52 1.23
N LEU A 13 18.45 -10.14 1.00
CA LEU A 13 19.71 -9.70 1.58
C LEU A 13 20.06 -8.27 1.14
N VAL A 14 19.94 -7.98 -0.15
CA VAL A 14 20.18 -6.63 -0.69
C VAL A 14 19.22 -5.61 -0.08
N VAL A 15 17.91 -5.93 -0.06
CA VAL A 15 16.89 -5.01 0.48
C VAL A 15 17.08 -4.78 1.97
N TYR A 16 17.42 -5.81 2.72
CA TYR A 16 17.68 -5.74 4.16
C TYR A 16 18.86 -4.81 4.48
N VAL A 17 20.00 -4.99 3.80
CA VAL A 17 21.19 -4.16 4.00
C VAL A 17 20.92 -2.70 3.61
N LEU A 18 20.29 -2.48 2.45
CA LEU A 18 19.97 -1.12 1.99
C LEU A 18 18.91 -0.45 2.87
N ASN A 19 17.94 -1.20 3.41
CA ASN A 19 16.95 -0.68 4.34
C ASN A 19 17.64 -0.05 5.55
N TRP A 20 18.52 -0.80 6.22
CA TRP A 20 19.29 -0.31 7.36
C TRP A 20 20.18 0.88 7.01
N ALA A 21 20.91 0.79 5.89
CA ALA A 21 21.80 1.87 5.46
C ALA A 21 21.06 3.18 5.12
N LEU A 22 19.82 3.09 4.64
CA LEU A 22 19.03 4.25 4.23
C LEU A 22 18.17 4.83 5.35
N MET A 23 17.90 4.11 6.44
CA MET A 23 17.09 4.60 7.58
C MET A 23 17.49 6.00 8.11
N PRO A 24 18.78 6.38 8.19
CA PRO A 24 19.18 7.74 8.57
C PRO A 24 18.68 8.83 7.62
N ARG A 25 18.39 8.48 6.37
CA ARG A 25 17.94 9.40 5.30
C ARG A 25 16.49 9.07 4.92
N LEU A 26 15.56 9.44 5.81
CA LEU A 26 14.11 9.15 5.71
C LEU A 26 13.50 9.32 4.31
N ARG A 27 13.86 10.38 3.57
CA ARG A 27 13.30 10.62 2.23
C ARG A 27 13.75 9.55 1.23
N LEU A 28 15.04 9.22 1.21
CA LEU A 28 15.59 8.17 0.34
C LEU A 28 15.07 6.79 0.75
N TRP A 29 15.00 6.53 2.06
CA TRP A 29 14.47 5.28 2.60
C TRP A 29 13.01 5.03 2.17
N LYS A 30 12.15 6.05 2.22
CA LYS A 30 10.75 5.95 1.76
C LYS A 30 10.66 5.58 0.28
N TRP A 31 11.40 6.27 -0.58
CA TRP A 31 11.38 5.96 -2.00
C TRP A 31 11.95 4.57 -2.29
N PHE A 32 13.01 4.19 -1.61
CA PHE A 32 13.62 2.88 -1.73
C PHE A 32 12.66 1.76 -1.33
N ILE A 33 12.02 1.85 -0.16
CA ILE A 33 11.14 0.77 0.30
C ILE A 33 9.91 0.62 -0.61
N ILE A 34 9.37 1.74 -1.11
CA ILE A 34 8.27 1.73 -2.08
C ILE A 34 8.72 1.03 -3.37
N ALA A 35 9.87 1.40 -3.92
CA ALA A 35 10.41 0.78 -5.13
C ALA A 35 10.68 -0.72 -4.92
N ALA A 36 11.26 -1.11 -3.78
CA ALA A 36 11.51 -2.50 -3.44
C ALA A 36 10.20 -3.31 -3.34
N SER A 37 9.15 -2.75 -2.74
CA SER A 37 7.83 -3.37 -2.71
C SER A 37 7.28 -3.60 -4.12
N TYR A 38 7.33 -2.58 -5.00
CA TYR A 38 6.85 -2.71 -6.38
C TYR A 38 7.65 -3.74 -7.20
N VAL A 39 8.97 -3.77 -7.06
CA VAL A 39 9.82 -4.78 -7.72
C VAL A 39 9.44 -6.18 -7.24
N PHE A 40 9.25 -6.38 -5.94
CA PHE A 40 8.89 -7.68 -5.37
C PHE A 40 7.56 -8.21 -5.91
N TYR A 41 6.50 -7.39 -5.88
CA TYR A 41 5.19 -7.75 -6.39
C TYR A 41 5.18 -7.92 -7.91
N GLY A 42 5.84 -7.01 -8.64
CA GLY A 42 5.93 -7.06 -10.10
C GLY A 42 6.72 -8.25 -10.64
N TRP A 43 7.64 -8.81 -9.85
CA TRP A 43 8.36 -10.02 -10.23
C TRP A 43 7.47 -11.28 -10.25
N TRP A 44 6.39 -11.29 -9.47
CA TRP A 44 5.45 -12.41 -9.47
C TRP A 44 4.42 -12.26 -10.60
N ASP A 45 3.70 -11.14 -10.61
CA ASP A 45 2.78 -10.78 -11.68
C ASP A 45 2.66 -9.25 -11.72
N TRP A 46 2.92 -8.66 -12.89
CA TRP A 46 2.83 -7.22 -13.09
C TRP A 46 1.42 -6.66 -12.86
N ARG A 47 0.37 -7.48 -12.97
CA ARG A 47 -1.02 -7.10 -12.63
C ARG A 47 -1.17 -6.72 -11.17
N LEU A 48 -0.39 -7.33 -10.28
CA LEU A 48 -0.38 -6.98 -8.85
C LEU A 48 0.15 -5.58 -8.60
N VAL A 49 1.03 -5.06 -9.46
CA VAL A 49 1.49 -3.67 -9.37
C VAL A 49 0.33 -2.70 -9.64
N PHE A 50 -0.45 -2.95 -10.68
CA PHE A 50 -1.65 -2.16 -10.98
C PHE A 50 -2.68 -2.25 -9.85
N LEU A 51 -2.86 -3.43 -9.28
CA LEU A 51 -3.70 -3.62 -8.11
C LEU A 51 -3.20 -2.83 -6.90
N LEU A 52 -1.89 -2.85 -6.62
CA LEU A 52 -1.31 -2.14 -5.49
C LEU A 52 -1.45 -0.62 -5.65
N VAL A 53 -1.19 -0.09 -6.85
CA VAL A 53 -1.40 1.33 -7.17
C VAL A 53 -2.89 1.68 -7.04
N GLY A 54 -3.78 0.89 -7.64
CA GLY A 54 -5.22 1.11 -7.58
C GLY A 54 -5.75 1.11 -6.16
N ALA A 55 -5.39 0.10 -5.36
CA ALA A 55 -5.75 -0.01 -3.95
C ALA A 55 -5.21 1.17 -3.13
N THR A 56 -3.98 1.62 -3.41
CA THR A 56 -3.39 2.79 -2.74
C THR A 56 -4.17 4.06 -3.05
N LEU A 57 -4.48 4.30 -4.33
CA LEU A 57 -5.22 5.49 -4.77
C LEU A 57 -6.65 5.52 -4.22
N VAL A 58 -7.35 4.38 -4.27
CA VAL A 58 -8.72 4.26 -3.73
C VAL A 58 -8.71 4.48 -2.23
N ASN A 59 -7.84 3.82 -1.47
CA ASN A 59 -7.75 4.00 -0.02
C ASN A 59 -7.38 5.43 0.35
N GLN A 60 -6.43 6.05 -0.34
CA GLN A 60 -6.05 7.43 -0.09
C GLN A 60 -7.20 8.40 -0.38
N GLY A 61 -7.91 8.21 -1.50
CA GLY A 61 -9.08 9.00 -1.86
C GLY A 61 -10.18 8.91 -0.81
N LEU A 62 -10.55 7.70 -0.41
CA LEU A 62 -11.59 7.47 0.59
C LEU A 62 -11.17 7.95 1.99
N GLY A 63 -9.91 7.77 2.37
CA GLY A 63 -9.35 8.28 3.61
C GLY A 63 -9.43 9.81 3.71
N VAL A 64 -9.14 10.53 2.61
CA VAL A 64 -9.32 12.00 2.55
C VAL A 64 -10.79 12.39 2.73
N GLN A 65 -11.73 11.63 2.16
CA GLN A 65 -13.16 11.91 2.31
C GLN A 65 -13.64 11.65 3.75
N VAL A 66 -13.17 10.58 4.39
CA VAL A 66 -13.39 10.31 5.82
C VAL A 66 -12.84 11.47 6.66
N TYR A 67 -11.59 11.87 6.42
CA TYR A 67 -10.94 12.96 7.14
C TYR A 67 -11.71 14.29 7.03
N ARG A 68 -12.15 14.65 5.82
CA ARG A 68 -12.98 15.84 5.58
C ARG A 68 -14.33 15.76 6.29
N ALA A 69 -14.99 14.60 6.25
CA ALA A 69 -16.26 14.39 6.93
C ALA A 69 -16.14 14.44 8.46
N LEU A 70 -14.99 14.03 9.03
CA LEU A 70 -14.72 14.12 10.46
C LEU A 70 -14.34 15.54 10.93
N ARG A 71 -13.68 16.34 10.08
CA ARG A 71 -13.37 17.76 10.36
C ARG A 71 -14.58 18.69 10.26
N GLY A 72 -15.67 18.26 9.62
CA GLY A 72 -16.92 19.03 9.51
C GLY A 72 -17.72 19.12 10.81
N ARG A 73 -18.93 19.68 10.73
CA ARG A 73 -19.88 19.74 11.86
C ARG A 73 -20.20 18.32 12.37
N ARG A 74 -20.59 18.20 13.64
CA ARG A 74 -20.98 16.91 14.29
C ARG A 74 -22.00 16.07 13.50
N SER A 75 -22.81 16.73 12.66
CA SER A 75 -23.80 16.13 11.74
C SER A 75 -23.19 15.33 10.57
N SER A 76 -21.88 15.46 10.30
CA SER A 76 -21.17 14.76 9.20
C SER A 76 -20.64 13.37 9.57
N ARG A 77 -20.83 12.91 10.81
CA ARG A 77 -20.44 11.55 11.25
C ARG A 77 -21.07 10.40 10.44
N PRO A 78 -22.34 10.47 10.00
CA PRO A 78 -22.91 9.45 9.13
C PRO A 78 -22.20 9.38 7.76
N ALA A 79 -21.77 10.53 7.22
CA ALA A 79 -21.03 10.57 5.96
C ALA A 79 -19.64 9.94 6.10
N ALA A 80 -18.92 10.22 7.20
CA ALA A 80 -17.63 9.59 7.50
C ALA A 80 -17.76 8.05 7.59
N ARG A 81 -18.82 7.55 8.26
CA ARG A 81 -19.12 6.12 8.31
C ARG A 81 -19.34 5.52 6.93
N ARG A 82 -20.11 6.17 6.06
CA ARG A 82 -20.34 5.69 4.68
C ARG A 82 -19.04 5.55 3.90
N TRP A 83 -18.17 6.58 3.94
CA TRP A 83 -16.86 6.52 3.26
C TRP A 83 -15.95 5.43 3.82
N LEU A 84 -15.96 5.23 5.14
CA LEU A 84 -15.21 4.14 5.77
C LEU A 84 -15.75 2.76 5.35
N THR A 85 -17.07 2.57 5.38
CA THR A 85 -17.69 1.31 4.93
C THR A 85 -17.36 1.03 3.47
N LEU A 86 -17.39 2.05 2.61
CA LEU A 86 -17.00 1.92 1.21
C LEU A 86 -15.52 1.51 1.07
N ALA A 87 -14.62 2.08 1.87
CA ALA A 87 -13.21 1.71 1.88
C ALA A 87 -13.02 0.25 2.29
N VAL A 88 -13.66 -0.18 3.37
CA VAL A 88 -13.60 -1.58 3.82
C VAL A 88 -14.16 -2.51 2.74
N ALA A 89 -15.32 -2.19 2.17
CA ALA A 89 -15.92 -2.98 1.09
C ALA A 89 -15.01 -3.09 -0.14
N ALA A 90 -14.35 -2.00 -0.54
CA ALA A 90 -13.41 -2.00 -1.66
C ALA A 90 -12.19 -2.89 -1.41
N ASN A 91 -11.61 -2.86 -0.20
CA ASN A 91 -10.50 -3.76 0.16
C ASN A 91 -10.95 -5.23 0.21
N LEU A 92 -12.12 -5.51 0.79
CA LEU A 92 -12.67 -6.87 0.82
C LEU A 92 -13.01 -7.40 -0.58
N ALA A 93 -13.55 -6.54 -1.47
CA ALA A 93 -13.79 -6.91 -2.85
C ALA A 93 -12.47 -7.21 -3.59
N THR A 94 -11.43 -6.43 -3.34
CA THR A 94 -10.10 -6.66 -3.90
C THR A 94 -9.55 -8.02 -3.42
N LEU A 95 -9.68 -8.32 -2.13
CA LEU A 95 -9.30 -9.61 -1.54
C LEU A 95 -10.15 -10.80 -2.02
N GLY A 96 -11.42 -10.57 -2.37
CA GLY A 96 -12.30 -11.63 -2.86
C GLY A 96 -12.05 -11.98 -4.34
N VAL A 97 -11.45 -11.07 -5.11
CA VAL A 97 -11.15 -11.25 -6.53
C VAL A 97 -9.73 -11.77 -6.76
N PHE A 98 -8.78 -11.43 -5.87
CA PHE A 98 -7.36 -11.78 -5.96
C PHE A 98 -6.91 -12.66 -4.80
#